data_AF-A0A9E2K2Y2-F1
#
_entry.id   AF-A0A9E2K2Y2-F1
#
_cell.length_a   1.000
_cell.length_b   1.000
_cell.length_c   1.000
_cell.angle_alpha   90.00
_cell.angle_beta   90.00
_cell.angle_gamma   90.00
#
_symmetry.space_group_name_H-M   'P 1'
#
loop_
_entity.id
_entity.type
_entity.pdbx_description
1 polymer ?
#
loop_
_entity_poly.entity_id
_entity_poly.type
_entity_poly.pdbx_seq_one_letter_code
_entity_poly.pdbx_strand_id
1 'polypeptide(L)'
;MTVPTSPEPVGMSIGAVLDLLRPEFPDITISKIRFLESEGLLTPERSPSGYRRFTAYDCARLRFILTAQREHYLPLKVIKAQLDQQPDGELPGFDPAYRPPRLVPVGDPHTVDQAEHGGDPLSRIRLSREDLLERSGVAPDLVTALCKAGVITSGPGGFFDEHAVVIAQCAQALGEYGVEPRHLRAFRSAADRQSDLIAQIAGPVGKAGRTGARDRADDLAREIAALAITLHTSLIKSAVRDVLDR
;
A
#
# COMPACT_ATOMS: atom_id res chain seq x y z
N MET A 1 47.17 -22.93 -20.88
CA MET A 1 45.88 -23.63 -20.77
C MET A 1 44.98 -22.80 -19.87
N THR A 2 43.82 -22.43 -20.44
CA THR A 2 42.52 -22.12 -19.78
C THR A 2 42.46 -21.08 -18.64
N VAL A 3 41.96 -19.91 -19.08
CA VAL A 3 41.28 -18.77 -18.43
C VAL A 3 40.24 -19.23 -17.37
N PRO A 4 39.95 -18.43 -16.32
CA PRO A 4 39.36 -18.92 -15.08
C PRO A 4 37.84 -19.14 -15.18
N THR A 5 37.36 -20.12 -14.44
CA THR A 5 35.94 -20.43 -14.22
C THR A 5 35.28 -19.32 -13.39
N SER A 6 34.70 -18.32 -14.04
CA SER A 6 33.68 -17.51 -13.38
C SER A 6 32.42 -18.36 -13.23
N PRO A 7 31.79 -18.46 -12.04
CA PRO A 7 30.52 -19.16 -11.90
C PRO A 7 29.50 -18.45 -12.79
N GLU A 8 28.75 -19.19 -13.59
CA GLU A 8 27.62 -18.60 -14.33
C GLU A 8 26.68 -17.92 -13.31
N PRO A 9 26.23 -16.68 -13.57
CA PRO A 9 25.31 -16.01 -12.66
C PRO A 9 24.04 -16.85 -12.52
N VAL A 10 23.76 -17.27 -11.29
CA VAL A 10 22.61 -18.11 -10.94
C VAL A 10 21.35 -17.28 -11.12
N GLY A 11 20.64 -17.47 -12.23
CA GLY A 11 19.43 -16.71 -12.50
C GLY A 11 18.55 -17.28 -13.62
N MET A 12 17.26 -17.08 -13.45
CA MET A 12 16.18 -17.49 -14.35
C MET A 12 16.12 -16.57 -15.57
N SER A 13 15.69 -17.13 -16.71
CA SER A 13 15.38 -16.32 -17.89
C SER A 13 14.06 -15.56 -17.70
N ILE A 14 13.87 -14.47 -18.46
CA ILE A 14 12.61 -13.70 -18.40
C ILE A 14 11.36 -14.55 -18.72
N GLY A 15 11.51 -15.60 -19.54
CA GLY A 15 10.44 -16.54 -19.85
C GLY A 15 10.10 -17.42 -18.64
N ALA A 16 11.11 -17.96 -17.96
CA ALA A 16 10.90 -18.74 -16.74
C ALA A 16 10.26 -17.90 -15.61
N VAL A 17 10.64 -16.62 -15.50
CA VAL A 17 10.01 -15.68 -14.56
C VAL A 17 8.54 -15.43 -14.91
N LEU A 18 8.23 -15.26 -16.19
CA LEU A 18 6.85 -15.10 -16.66
C LEU A 18 5.99 -16.30 -16.25
N ASP A 19 6.48 -17.52 -16.52
CA ASP A 19 5.76 -18.76 -16.22
C ASP A 19 5.54 -18.94 -14.71
N LEU A 20 6.49 -18.50 -13.88
CA LEU A 20 6.36 -18.50 -12.41
C LEU A 20 5.28 -17.53 -11.90
N LEU A 21 5.15 -16.36 -12.52
CA LEU A 21 4.25 -15.29 -12.06
C LEU A 21 2.83 -15.40 -12.64
N ARG A 22 2.68 -16.00 -13.82
CA ARG A 22 1.41 -16.10 -14.55
C ARG A 22 0.24 -16.73 -13.75
N PRO A 23 0.44 -17.76 -12.90
CA PRO A 23 -0.65 -18.31 -12.09
C PRO A 23 -1.30 -17.30 -11.14
N GLU A 24 -0.49 -16.38 -10.59
CA GLU A 24 -0.97 -15.32 -9.69
C GLU A 24 -1.35 -14.06 -10.46
N PHE A 25 -0.68 -13.74 -11.57
CA PHE A 25 -0.86 -12.52 -12.37
C PHE A 25 -1.11 -12.88 -13.84
N PRO A 26 -2.34 -13.24 -14.25
CA PRO A 26 -2.60 -13.74 -15.59
C PRO A 26 -2.32 -12.73 -16.70
N ASP A 27 -2.43 -11.43 -16.40
CA ASP A 27 -2.20 -10.33 -17.34
C ASP A 27 -0.71 -9.95 -17.48
N ILE A 28 0.20 -10.62 -16.76
CA ILE A 28 1.63 -10.32 -16.86
C ILE A 28 2.17 -10.70 -18.24
N THR A 29 3.01 -9.83 -18.79
CA THR A 29 3.69 -10.04 -20.08
C THR A 29 5.18 -9.77 -19.96
N ILE A 30 5.97 -10.29 -20.90
CA ILE A 30 7.41 -9.99 -21.01
C ILE A 30 7.64 -8.48 -21.14
N SER A 31 6.78 -7.78 -21.89
CA SER A 31 6.84 -6.33 -22.04
C SER A 31 6.65 -5.60 -20.71
N LYS A 32 5.72 -6.07 -19.87
CA LYS A 32 5.51 -5.51 -18.52
C LYS A 32 6.73 -5.70 -17.63
N ILE A 33 7.35 -6.88 -17.63
CA ILE A 33 8.57 -7.16 -16.84
C ILE A 33 9.72 -6.24 -17.29
N ARG A 34 9.93 -6.09 -18.61
CA ARG A 34 10.95 -5.18 -19.17
C ARG A 34 10.67 -3.71 -18.85
N PHE A 35 9.41 -3.31 -18.82
CA PHE A 35 9.02 -1.97 -18.44
C PHE A 35 9.33 -1.66 -16.97
N LEU A 36 9.05 -2.60 -16.05
CA LEU A 36 9.39 -2.44 -14.63
C LEU A 36 10.92 -2.36 -14.40
N GLU A 37 11.69 -3.10 -15.18
CA GLU A 37 13.16 -2.97 -15.22
C GLU A 37 13.60 -1.59 -15.74
N SER A 38 13.01 -1.09 -16.84
CA SER A 38 13.41 0.23 -17.40
C SER A 38 13.07 1.40 -16.48
N GLU A 39 12.01 1.28 -15.68
CA GLU A 39 11.64 2.24 -14.63
C GLU A 39 12.57 2.12 -13.39
N GLY A 40 13.48 1.15 -13.39
CA GLY A 40 14.49 0.94 -12.36
C GLY A 40 13.95 0.33 -11.07
N LEU A 41 12.84 -0.43 -11.14
CA LEU A 41 12.35 -1.19 -9.97
C LEU A 41 13.08 -2.53 -9.82
N LEU A 42 13.80 -2.96 -10.85
CA LEU A 42 14.54 -4.21 -10.92
C LEU A 42 15.89 -3.96 -11.59
N THR A 43 16.93 -4.63 -11.11
CA THR A 43 18.29 -4.57 -11.66
C THR A 43 18.84 -5.98 -11.88
N PRO A 44 18.22 -6.80 -12.75
CA PRO A 44 18.66 -8.17 -12.98
C PRO A 44 20.06 -8.19 -13.61
N GLU A 45 20.89 -9.14 -13.19
CA GLU A 45 22.22 -9.32 -13.75
C GLU A 45 22.17 -9.71 -15.22
N ARG A 46 23.24 -9.41 -15.95
CA ARG A 46 23.40 -9.85 -17.34
C ARG A 46 24.43 -10.96 -17.42
N SER A 47 24.11 -12.02 -18.14
CA SER A 47 25.10 -13.04 -18.49
C SER A 47 26.19 -12.44 -19.39
N PRO A 48 27.37 -13.08 -19.49
CA PRO A 48 28.41 -12.69 -20.44
C PRO A 48 27.92 -12.62 -21.90
N SER A 49 26.87 -13.39 -22.22
CA SER A 49 26.17 -13.39 -23.51
C SER A 49 25.09 -12.29 -23.66
N GLY A 50 24.90 -11.44 -22.66
CA GLY A 50 24.01 -10.26 -22.71
C GLY A 50 22.55 -10.50 -22.31
N TYR A 51 22.17 -11.74 -21.98
CA TYR A 51 20.81 -12.08 -21.55
C TYR A 51 20.57 -11.72 -20.08
N ARG A 52 19.34 -11.34 -19.75
CA ARG A 52 18.91 -11.03 -18.37
C ARG A 52 18.81 -12.31 -17.54
N ARG A 53 19.32 -12.24 -16.33
CA ARG A 53 19.29 -13.30 -15.32
C ARG A 53 18.61 -12.73 -14.09
N PHE A 54 17.41 -13.22 -13.83
CA PHE A 54 16.61 -12.83 -12.68
C PHE A 54 16.88 -13.79 -11.52
N THR A 55 17.23 -13.22 -10.38
CA THR A 55 17.42 -13.98 -9.14
C THR A 55 16.07 -14.32 -8.49
N ALA A 56 16.09 -15.17 -7.46
CA ALA A 56 14.90 -15.42 -6.64
C ALA A 56 14.39 -14.13 -5.96
N TYR A 57 15.31 -13.22 -5.60
CA TYR A 57 14.97 -11.91 -5.03
C TYR A 57 14.24 -11.04 -6.06
N ASP A 58 14.71 -10.98 -7.31
CA ASP A 58 14.03 -10.24 -8.38
C ASP A 58 12.59 -10.75 -8.61
N CYS A 59 12.39 -12.07 -8.53
CA CYS A 59 11.05 -12.66 -8.62
C CYS A 59 10.15 -12.25 -7.44
N ALA A 60 10.70 -12.25 -6.22
CA ALA A 60 9.95 -11.81 -5.04
C ALA A 60 9.62 -10.31 -5.11
N ARG A 61 10.56 -9.49 -5.60
CA ARG A 61 10.38 -8.05 -5.86
C ARG A 61 9.33 -7.80 -6.93
N LEU A 62 9.34 -8.56 -8.02
CA LEU A 62 8.28 -8.53 -9.05
C LEU A 62 6.91 -8.85 -8.47
N ARG A 63 6.80 -9.91 -7.66
CA ARG A 63 5.54 -10.27 -6.99
C ARG A 63 5.07 -9.14 -6.08
N PHE A 64 5.97 -8.51 -5.33
CA PHE A 64 5.65 -7.34 -4.52
C PHE A 64 5.13 -6.18 -5.38
N ILE A 65 5.86 -5.79 -6.43
CA ILE A 65 5.44 -4.68 -7.31
C ILE A 65 4.06 -4.96 -7.92
N LEU A 66 3.84 -6.18 -8.42
CA LEU A 66 2.59 -6.55 -9.09
C LEU A 66 1.41 -6.62 -8.12
N THR A 67 1.61 -7.14 -6.91
CA THR A 67 0.57 -7.11 -5.86
C THR A 67 0.28 -5.68 -5.42
N ALA A 68 1.31 -4.85 -5.19
CA ALA A 68 1.17 -3.44 -4.86
C ALA A 68 0.38 -2.67 -5.93
N GLN A 69 0.62 -2.95 -7.21
CA GLN A 69 -0.16 -2.36 -8.30
C GLN A 69 -1.59 -2.91 -8.41
N ARG A 70 -1.77 -4.23 -8.24
CA ARG A 70 -3.07 -4.89 -8.43
C ARG A 70 -4.05 -4.60 -7.29
N GLU A 71 -3.55 -4.66 -6.06
CA GLU A 71 -4.34 -4.64 -4.82
C GLU A 71 -4.35 -3.25 -4.17
N HIS A 72 -3.24 -2.51 -4.26
CA HIS A 72 -3.08 -1.23 -3.56
C HIS A 72 -2.96 -0.01 -4.50
N TYR A 73 -2.89 -0.22 -5.82
CA TYR A 73 -2.72 0.82 -6.85
C TYR A 73 -1.58 1.79 -6.59
N LEU A 74 -0.52 1.31 -5.96
CA LEU A 74 0.61 2.18 -5.66
C LEU A 74 1.30 2.61 -6.97
N PRO A 75 1.56 3.92 -7.17
CA PRO A 75 2.36 4.38 -8.30
C PRO A 75 3.76 3.78 -8.25
N LEU A 76 4.37 3.54 -9.41
CA LEU A 76 5.72 2.94 -9.49
C LEU A 76 6.77 3.71 -8.70
N LYS A 77 6.66 5.03 -8.62
CA LYS A 77 7.55 5.88 -7.81
C LYS A 77 7.40 5.64 -6.32
N VAL A 78 6.18 5.43 -5.83
CA VAL A 78 5.91 5.12 -4.42
C VAL A 78 6.42 3.72 -4.08
N ILE A 79 6.14 2.75 -4.95
CA ILE A 79 6.67 1.38 -4.82
C ILE A 79 8.21 1.41 -4.80
N LYS A 80 8.83 2.18 -5.70
CA LYS A 80 10.28 2.35 -5.75
C LYS A 80 10.82 2.96 -4.45
N ALA A 81 10.23 4.05 -3.96
CA ALA A 81 10.62 4.66 -2.69
C ALA A 81 10.50 3.69 -1.50
N GLN A 82 9.43 2.87 -1.44
CA GLN A 82 9.27 1.84 -0.42
C GLN A 82 10.36 0.77 -0.51
N LEU A 83 10.69 0.34 -1.72
CA LEU A 83 11.74 -0.65 -1.96
C LEU A 83 13.15 -0.10 -1.68
N ASP A 84 13.39 1.18 -1.92
CA ASP A 84 14.68 1.85 -1.70
C ASP A 84 14.94 2.14 -0.20
N GLN A 85 13.89 2.14 0.63
CA GLN A 85 13.99 2.27 2.08
C GLN A 85 14.37 0.95 2.78
N GLN A 86 14.34 -0.17 2.08
CA GLN A 86 14.70 -1.48 2.64
C GLN A 86 16.18 -1.78 2.49
N PRO A 87 16.79 -2.50 3.45
CA PRO A 87 18.13 -3.06 3.27
C PRO A 87 18.21 -3.93 2.01
N ASP A 88 19.40 -3.99 1.40
CA ASP A 88 19.65 -4.84 0.23
C ASP A 88 19.27 -6.29 0.52
N GLY A 89 18.38 -6.86 -0.31
CA GLY A 89 17.89 -8.23 -0.16
C GLY A 89 16.64 -8.38 0.70
N GLU A 90 16.11 -7.30 1.28
CA GLU A 90 14.81 -7.29 1.96
C GLU A 90 13.71 -6.70 1.08
N LEU A 91 12.47 -7.09 1.35
CA LEU A 91 11.28 -6.53 0.72
C LEU A 91 10.42 -5.89 1.80
N PRO A 92 9.74 -4.77 1.50
CA PRO A 92 8.77 -4.23 2.43
C PRO A 92 7.77 -5.31 2.76
N GLY A 93 7.43 -5.46 4.04
CA GLY A 93 6.22 -6.20 4.38
C GLY A 93 5.07 -5.59 3.60
N PHE A 94 4.26 -6.43 2.95
CA PHE A 94 2.86 -6.06 2.82
C PHE A 94 2.35 -6.02 4.25
N ASP A 95 2.48 -4.87 4.90
CA ASP A 95 1.58 -4.59 5.99
C ASP A 95 0.22 -4.56 5.32
N PRO A 96 -0.61 -5.60 5.48
CA PRO A 96 -1.96 -5.51 4.98
C PRO A 96 -2.52 -4.42 5.88
N ALA A 97 -2.59 -3.19 5.37
CA ALA A 97 -3.29 -2.10 6.04
C ALA A 97 -4.75 -2.48 6.35
N TYR A 98 -5.17 -3.70 5.96
CA TYR A 98 -6.08 -4.47 6.76
C TYR A 98 -5.83 -5.99 6.75
N ARG A 99 -5.23 -6.55 7.79
CA ARG A 99 -5.42 -7.97 8.13
C ARG A 99 -6.58 -8.05 9.12
N PRO A 100 -7.68 -8.76 8.85
CA PRO A 100 -8.60 -9.09 9.93
C PRO A 100 -7.80 -9.88 10.98
N PRO A 101 -7.84 -9.50 12.28
CA PRO A 101 -7.09 -10.21 13.29
C PRO A 101 -7.57 -11.65 13.31
N ARG A 102 -6.64 -12.59 13.07
CA ARG A 102 -6.92 -14.01 13.17
C ARG A 102 -7.04 -14.35 14.65
N LEU A 103 -8.25 -14.74 15.07
CA LEU A 103 -8.54 -15.17 16.44
C LEU A 103 -7.56 -16.29 16.83
N VAL A 104 -6.76 -16.05 17.87
CA VAL A 104 -6.08 -17.10 18.63
C VAL A 104 -7.09 -17.58 19.68
N PRO A 105 -7.36 -18.88 19.81
CA PRO A 105 -8.18 -19.38 20.90
C PRO A 105 -7.50 -19.01 22.24
N VAL A 106 -8.25 -18.32 23.10
CA VAL A 106 -7.84 -18.01 24.47
C VAL A 106 -7.70 -19.33 25.23
N GLY A 107 -6.46 -19.72 25.52
CA GLY A 107 -6.14 -20.71 26.54
C GLY A 107 -5.91 -20.01 27.88
N ASP A 108 -6.36 -20.67 28.94
CA ASP A 108 -6.61 -20.14 30.29
C ASP A 108 -5.49 -19.36 31.01
N PRO A 109 -5.88 -18.48 31.96
CA PRO A 109 -5.00 -17.49 32.59
C PRO A 109 -4.17 -18.13 33.68
N HIS A 110 -2.88 -17.78 33.80
CA HIS A 110 -2.15 -17.61 35.06
C HIS A 110 -0.69 -17.26 34.76
N THR A 111 -0.34 -15.99 34.88
CA THR A 111 0.70 -15.46 35.79
C THR A 111 0.91 -13.99 35.44
N VAL A 112 0.56 -13.14 36.40
CA VAL A 112 0.89 -11.73 36.42
C VAL A 112 2.39 -11.60 36.60
N ASP A 113 3.04 -10.81 35.75
CA ASP A 113 4.08 -9.92 36.25
C ASP A 113 3.97 -8.55 35.59
N GLN A 114 3.96 -7.55 36.46
CA GLN A 114 3.61 -6.18 36.18
C GLN A 114 4.83 -5.46 35.61
N ALA A 115 4.71 -5.01 34.36
CA ALA A 115 5.47 -3.88 33.86
C ALA A 115 4.51 -3.00 33.09
N GLU A 116 4.34 -1.80 33.60
CA GLU A 116 3.44 -0.76 33.13
C GLU A 116 3.69 -0.47 31.64
N HIS A 117 2.64 -0.52 30.84
CA HIS A 117 2.25 0.39 29.76
C HIS A 117 0.93 -0.15 29.20
N GLY A 118 -0.18 0.50 29.50
CA GLY A 118 -1.47 0.22 28.89
C GLY A 118 -1.42 0.52 27.40
N GLY A 119 -1.03 -0.46 26.59
CA GLY A 119 -1.04 -0.39 25.13
C GLY A 119 -2.43 -0.77 24.61
N ASP A 120 -3.21 0.24 24.27
CA ASP A 120 -4.43 0.12 23.45
C ASP A 120 -4.06 -0.50 22.06
N PRO A 121 -4.85 -1.42 21.48
CA PRO A 121 -4.51 -2.11 20.22
C PRO A 121 -4.53 -1.23 18.96
N LEU A 122 -4.63 0.10 19.13
CA LEU A 122 -4.69 1.11 18.10
C LEU A 122 -3.70 2.23 18.42
N SER A 123 -2.40 1.94 18.45
CA SER A 123 -1.38 2.99 18.37
C SER A 123 -1.41 3.65 16.97
N ARG A 124 -2.50 4.38 16.67
CA ARG A 124 -2.60 5.31 15.54
C ARG A 124 -1.39 6.21 15.64
N ILE A 125 -0.45 6.05 14.71
CA ILE A 125 0.76 6.86 14.68
C ILE A 125 0.30 8.31 14.52
N ARG A 126 0.57 9.12 15.54
CA ARG A 126 0.32 10.56 15.51
C ARG A 126 1.57 11.23 14.96
N LEU A 127 1.46 11.75 13.75
CA LEU A 127 2.56 12.40 13.05
C LEU A 127 2.47 13.91 13.25
N SER A 128 3.58 14.53 13.63
CA SER A 128 3.72 15.98 13.50
C SER A 128 3.74 16.37 12.02
N ARG A 129 3.70 17.68 11.75
CA ARG A 129 3.83 18.18 10.37
C ARG A 129 5.23 17.88 9.82
N GLU A 130 6.23 17.99 10.68
CA GLU A 130 7.62 17.68 10.39
C GLU A 130 7.77 16.19 10.03
N ASP A 131 7.20 15.29 10.83
CA ASP A 131 7.22 13.84 10.55
C ASP A 131 6.52 13.51 9.22
N LEU A 132 5.40 14.17 8.93
CA LEU A 132 4.68 13.98 7.66
C LEU A 132 5.58 14.38 6.48
N LEU A 133 6.27 15.52 6.56
CA LEU A 133 7.17 15.98 5.49
C LEU A 133 8.36 15.04 5.30
N GLU A 134 9.00 14.63 6.40
CA GLU A 134 10.13 13.72 6.37
C GLU A 134 9.76 12.36 5.76
N ARG A 135 8.67 11.75 6.25
CA ARG A 135 8.23 10.42 5.78
C ARG A 135 7.66 10.44 4.37
N SER A 136 6.96 11.52 3.99
CA SER A 136 6.35 11.61 2.66
C SER A 136 7.36 12.03 1.58
N GLY A 137 8.43 12.76 1.95
CA GLY A 137 9.41 13.29 1.00
C GLY A 137 8.87 14.38 0.08
N VAL A 138 7.71 14.98 0.41
CA VAL A 138 7.05 15.98 -0.44
C VAL A 138 7.43 17.41 -0.05
N ALA A 139 7.24 18.34 -0.98
CA ALA A 139 7.48 19.76 -0.72
C ALA A 139 6.52 20.33 0.36
N PRO A 140 7.00 21.18 1.29
CA PRO A 140 6.16 21.81 2.32
C PRO A 140 4.95 22.57 1.78
N ASP A 141 5.09 23.20 0.61
CA ASP A 141 4.03 23.93 -0.06
C ASP A 141 2.89 23.02 -0.52
N LEU A 142 3.21 21.78 -0.93
CA LEU A 142 2.20 20.80 -1.32
C LEU A 142 1.36 20.38 -0.13
N VAL A 143 1.95 20.10 1.03
CA VAL A 143 1.20 19.79 2.26
C VAL A 143 0.30 20.95 2.65
N THR A 144 0.79 22.19 2.58
CA THR A 144 -0.02 23.39 2.82
C THR A 144 -1.21 23.46 1.88
N ALA A 145 -0.99 23.24 0.59
CA ALA A 145 -2.03 23.27 -0.42
C ALA A 145 -3.07 22.15 -0.23
N LEU A 146 -2.63 20.94 0.14
CA LEU A 146 -3.51 19.80 0.45
C LEU A 146 -4.38 20.08 1.67
N CYS A 147 -3.83 20.64 2.74
CA CYS A 147 -4.59 21.07 3.91
C CYS A 147 -5.59 22.18 3.57
N LYS A 148 -5.18 23.20 2.80
CA LYS A 148 -6.06 24.29 2.36
C LYS A 148 -7.19 23.80 1.45
N ALA A 149 -6.92 22.80 0.62
CA ALA A 149 -7.93 22.13 -0.20
C ALA A 149 -8.85 21.21 0.62
N GLY A 150 -8.48 20.87 1.86
CA GLY A 150 -9.22 19.94 2.72
C GLY A 150 -9.00 18.47 2.36
N VAL A 151 -8.01 18.16 1.51
CA VAL A 151 -7.72 16.80 1.07
C VAL A 151 -7.15 15.99 2.24
N ILE A 152 -6.17 16.56 2.95
CA ILE A 152 -5.64 16.05 4.20
C ILE A 152 -6.06 16.99 5.32
N THR A 153 -6.42 16.43 6.47
CA THR A 153 -6.84 17.18 7.66
C THR A 153 -6.06 16.68 8.87
N SER A 154 -5.53 17.59 9.69
CA SER A 154 -5.00 17.23 11.00
C SER A 154 -6.15 16.80 11.92
N GLY A 155 -5.98 15.69 12.63
CA GLY A 155 -6.89 15.23 13.65
C GLY A 155 -6.82 16.06 14.94
N PRO A 156 -7.47 15.58 16.02
CA PRO A 156 -7.42 16.22 17.33
C PRO A 156 -5.98 16.45 17.80
N GLY A 157 -5.64 17.67 18.21
CA GLY A 157 -4.30 18.04 18.66
C GLY A 157 -3.33 18.45 17.55
N GLY A 158 -3.79 18.59 16.30
CA GLY A 158 -2.96 19.09 15.19
C GLY A 158 -2.05 18.03 14.55
N PHE A 159 -2.20 16.76 14.96
CA PHE A 159 -1.44 15.64 14.41
C PHE A 159 -2.10 15.05 13.16
N PHE A 160 -1.28 14.50 12.26
CA PHE A 160 -1.71 13.72 11.11
C PHE A 160 -1.67 12.22 11.44
N ASP A 161 -2.41 11.43 10.68
CA ASP A 161 -2.29 9.98 10.71
C ASP A 161 -1.30 9.48 9.65
N GLU A 162 -1.01 8.19 9.67
CA GLU A 162 -0.17 7.52 8.68
C GLU A 162 -0.73 7.61 7.24
N HIS A 163 -2.05 7.70 7.08
CA HIS A 163 -2.68 7.80 5.76
C HIS A 163 -2.38 9.13 5.08
N ALA A 164 -2.18 10.22 5.84
CA ALA A 164 -1.75 11.50 5.31
C ALA A 164 -0.44 11.42 4.50
N VAL A 165 0.50 10.54 4.90
CA VAL A 165 1.77 10.32 4.19
C VAL A 165 1.49 9.79 2.78
N VAL A 166 0.68 8.74 2.68
CA VAL A 166 0.33 8.11 1.40
C VAL A 166 -0.46 9.07 0.51
N ILE A 167 -1.43 9.81 1.08
CA ILE A 167 -2.21 10.81 0.33
C ILE A 167 -1.30 11.90 -0.24
N ALA A 168 -0.32 12.39 0.54
CA ALA A 168 0.62 13.40 0.10
C ALA A 168 1.52 12.91 -1.04
N GLN A 169 2.05 11.69 -0.93
CA GLN A 169 2.87 11.06 -1.98
C GLN A 169 2.07 10.85 -3.28
N CYS A 170 0.84 10.35 -3.18
CA CYS A 170 -0.05 10.20 -4.33
C CYS A 170 -0.38 11.56 -4.97
N ALA A 171 -0.65 12.59 -4.16
CA ALA A 171 -0.89 13.93 -4.67
C ALA A 171 0.34 14.52 -5.39
N GLN A 172 1.56 14.27 -4.89
CA GLN A 172 2.78 14.69 -5.55
C GLN A 172 2.92 14.02 -6.92
N ALA A 173 2.72 12.70 -6.98
CA ALA A 173 2.78 11.94 -8.22
C ALA A 173 1.71 12.40 -9.23
N LEU A 174 0.49 12.68 -8.78
CA LEU A 174 -0.59 13.24 -9.60
C LEU A 174 -0.25 14.65 -10.13
N GLY A 175 0.49 15.45 -9.35
CA GLY A 175 0.98 16.76 -9.76
C GLY A 175 1.89 16.73 -11.00
N GLU A 176 2.63 15.63 -11.22
CA GLU A 176 3.46 15.44 -12.42
C GLU A 176 2.61 15.35 -13.71
N TYR A 177 1.33 15.03 -13.58
CA TYR A 177 0.35 15.00 -14.67
C TYR A 177 -0.54 16.25 -14.69
N GLY A 178 -0.18 17.32 -13.96
CA GLY A 178 -0.94 18.56 -13.91
C GLY A 178 -2.16 18.53 -12.96
N VAL A 179 -2.31 17.49 -12.14
CA VAL A 179 -3.42 17.41 -11.19
C VAL A 179 -3.05 18.12 -9.89
N GLU A 180 -3.59 19.33 -9.73
CA GLU A 180 -3.40 20.12 -8.53
C GLU A 180 -4.30 19.72 -7.34
N PRO A 181 -3.93 20.07 -6.08
CA PRO A 181 -4.72 19.77 -4.88
C PRO A 181 -6.19 20.18 -4.94
N ARG A 182 -6.52 21.26 -5.67
CA ARG A 182 -7.92 21.70 -5.84
C ARG A 182 -8.79 20.68 -6.58
N HIS A 183 -8.20 19.91 -7.50
CA HIS A 183 -8.90 18.85 -8.25
C HIS A 183 -9.16 17.62 -7.36
N LEU A 184 -8.36 17.45 -6.30
CA LEU A 184 -8.48 16.31 -5.38
C LEU A 184 -9.67 16.43 -4.42
N ARG A 185 -10.33 17.59 -4.35
CA ARG A 185 -11.50 17.82 -3.49
C ARG A 185 -12.65 16.87 -3.79
N ALA A 186 -12.86 16.53 -5.07
CA ALA A 186 -13.91 15.60 -5.47
C ALA A 186 -13.68 14.19 -4.90
N PHE A 187 -12.42 13.73 -4.88
CA PHE A 187 -12.04 12.46 -4.27
C PHE A 187 -12.27 12.48 -2.76
N ARG A 188 -11.88 13.57 -2.08
CA ARG A 188 -12.14 13.75 -0.65
C ARG A 188 -13.64 13.69 -0.33
N SER A 189 -14.46 14.44 -1.06
CA SER A 189 -15.92 14.43 -0.86
C SER A 189 -16.56 13.07 -1.18
N ALA A 190 -16.00 12.28 -2.09
CA ALA A 190 -16.44 10.92 -2.33
C ALA A 190 -16.09 10.00 -1.14
N ALA A 191 -14.87 10.12 -0.61
CA ALA A 191 -14.42 9.36 0.56
C ALA A 191 -15.26 9.68 1.81
N ASP A 192 -15.51 10.96 2.10
CA ASP A 192 -16.33 11.38 3.25
C ASP A 192 -17.73 10.75 3.19
N ARG A 193 -18.38 10.76 2.00
CA ARG A 193 -19.69 10.13 1.80
C ARG A 193 -19.67 8.61 2.01
N GLN A 194 -18.58 7.94 1.66
CA GLN A 194 -18.41 6.50 1.92
C GLN A 194 -18.22 6.23 3.41
N SER A 195 -17.44 7.05 4.10
CA SER A 195 -17.27 6.96 5.56
C SER A 195 -18.59 7.18 6.31
N ASP A 196 -19.39 8.16 5.88
CA ASP A 196 -20.72 8.42 6.47
C ASP A 196 -21.66 7.22 6.34
N LEU A 197 -21.66 6.56 5.18
CA LEU A 197 -22.45 5.34 4.95
C LEU A 197 -22.00 4.20 5.86
N ILE A 198 -20.69 3.98 6.00
CA ILE A 198 -20.15 2.96 6.91
C ILE A 198 -20.58 3.24 8.35
N ALA A 199 -20.44 4.50 8.80
CA ALA A 199 -20.84 4.93 10.13
C ALA A 199 -22.35 4.75 10.38
N GLN A 200 -23.19 5.01 9.37
CA GLN A 200 -24.64 4.81 9.45
C GLN A 200 -25.02 3.33 9.63
N ILE A 201 -24.30 2.40 9.01
CA ILE A 201 -24.58 0.96 9.12
C ILE A 201 -24.04 0.39 10.43
N ALA A 202 -22.82 0.78 10.84
CA ALA A 202 -22.20 0.27 12.06
C ALA A 202 -22.74 0.91 13.34
N GLY A 203 -23.16 2.17 13.28
CA GLY A 203 -23.59 2.98 14.43
C GLY A 203 -24.70 2.35 15.31
N PRO A 204 -25.75 1.72 14.74
CA PRO A 204 -26.79 1.05 15.52
C PRO A 204 -26.27 -0.11 16.38
N VAL A 205 -25.25 -0.85 15.94
CA VAL A 205 -24.71 -2.03 16.65
C VAL A 205 -23.98 -1.62 17.93
N GLY A 206 -23.30 -0.47 17.90
CA GLY A 206 -22.57 0.07 19.06
C GLY A 206 -23.48 0.60 20.17
N LYS A 207 -24.72 1.00 19.82
CA LYS A 207 -25.71 1.54 20.78
C LYS A 207 -26.47 0.47 21.56
N ALA A 208 -26.31 -0.82 21.24
CA ALA A 208 -27.14 -1.90 21.77
C ALA A 208 -26.89 -2.27 23.27
N GLY A 209 -26.16 -1.45 24.03
CA GLY A 209 -26.10 -1.48 25.51
C GLY A 209 -25.53 -2.73 26.18
N ARG A 210 -25.08 -3.73 25.41
CA ARG A 210 -24.51 -4.99 25.93
C ARG A 210 -22.99 -4.89 26.05
N THR A 211 -22.41 -5.63 26.99
CA THR A 211 -20.95 -5.85 27.04
C THR A 211 -20.47 -6.39 25.69
N GLY A 212 -19.36 -5.85 25.16
CA GLY A 212 -18.85 -6.18 23.81
C GLY A 212 -19.66 -5.60 22.63
N ALA A 213 -20.62 -4.69 22.85
CA ALA A 213 -21.33 -4.03 21.74
C ALA A 213 -20.44 -3.09 20.92
N ARG A 214 -19.43 -2.47 21.55
CA ARG A 214 -18.46 -1.62 20.86
C ARG A 214 -17.53 -2.44 19.97
N ASP A 215 -16.94 -3.50 20.50
CA ASP A 215 -16.05 -4.38 19.74
C ASP A 215 -16.76 -4.96 18.51
N ARG A 216 -18.01 -5.44 18.67
CA ARG A 216 -18.82 -5.92 17.54
C ARG A 216 -19.18 -4.83 16.53
N ALA A 217 -19.38 -3.60 16.98
CA ALA A 217 -19.65 -2.48 16.09
C ALA A 217 -18.40 -2.08 15.31
N ASP A 218 -17.24 -2.11 15.96
CA ASP A 218 -15.95 -1.87 15.34
C ASP A 218 -15.65 -2.97 14.32
N ASP A 219 -15.82 -4.25 14.67
CA ASP A 219 -15.61 -5.37 13.74
C ASP A 219 -16.54 -5.28 12.52
N LEU A 220 -17.81 -4.94 12.73
CA LEU A 220 -18.76 -4.75 11.64
C LEU A 220 -18.40 -3.54 10.78
N ALA A 221 -18.07 -2.39 11.38
CA ALA A 221 -17.59 -1.21 10.66
C ALA A 221 -16.37 -1.57 9.82
N ARG A 222 -15.50 -2.40 10.41
CA ARG A 222 -14.28 -2.85 9.78
C ARG A 222 -14.53 -3.71 8.55
N GLU A 223 -15.45 -4.67 8.65
CA GLU A 223 -15.85 -5.54 7.54
C GLU A 223 -16.52 -4.75 6.41
N ILE A 224 -17.46 -3.86 6.76
CA ILE A 224 -18.17 -3.02 5.79
C ILE A 224 -17.19 -2.07 5.08
N ALA A 225 -16.22 -1.49 5.81
CA ALA A 225 -15.20 -0.64 5.21
C ALA A 225 -14.39 -1.41 4.15
N ALA A 226 -13.95 -2.63 4.46
CA ALA A 226 -13.20 -3.46 3.52
C ALA A 226 -14.03 -3.80 2.25
N LEU A 227 -15.31 -4.13 2.41
CA LEU A 227 -16.22 -4.38 1.29
C LEU A 227 -16.47 -3.11 0.46
N ALA A 228 -16.69 -1.97 1.11
CA ALA A 228 -16.91 -0.68 0.45
C ALA A 228 -15.68 -0.24 -0.36
N ILE A 229 -14.47 -0.40 0.20
CA ILE A 229 -13.20 -0.14 -0.50
C ILE A 229 -13.07 -1.04 -1.73
N THR A 230 -13.37 -2.33 -1.59
CA THR A 230 -13.31 -3.31 -2.70
C THR A 230 -14.31 -2.97 -3.81
N LEU A 231 -15.55 -2.63 -3.44
CA LEU A 231 -16.58 -2.19 -4.37
C LEU A 231 -16.17 -0.92 -5.11
N HIS A 232 -15.72 0.10 -4.38
CA HIS A 232 -15.33 1.38 -4.96
C HIS A 232 -14.17 1.24 -5.95
N THR A 233 -13.14 0.51 -5.53
CA THR A 233 -12.02 0.06 -6.36
C THR A 233 -12.50 -0.57 -7.66
N SER A 234 -13.44 -1.52 -7.59
CA SER A 234 -13.94 -2.26 -8.75
C SER A 234 -14.76 -1.37 -9.68
N LEU A 235 -15.59 -0.48 -9.12
CA LEU A 235 -16.36 0.51 -9.89
C LEU A 235 -15.46 1.47 -10.65
N ILE A 236 -14.39 1.97 -10.02
CA ILE A 236 -13.39 2.82 -10.68
C ILE A 236 -12.68 2.03 -11.79
N LYS A 237 -12.23 0.80 -11.52
CA LYS A 237 -11.59 -0.07 -12.53
C LYS A 237 -12.48 -0.25 -13.77
N SER A 238 -13.77 -0.56 -13.57
CA SER A 238 -14.72 -0.72 -14.67
C SER A 238 -14.91 0.58 -15.44
N ALA A 239 -15.16 1.69 -14.74
CA ALA A 239 -15.42 2.97 -15.39
C ALA A 239 -14.20 3.51 -16.17
N VAL A 240 -12.98 3.34 -15.64
CA VAL A 240 -11.76 3.74 -16.34
C VAL A 240 -11.55 2.90 -17.60
N ARG A 241 -11.78 1.59 -17.53
CA ARG A 241 -11.74 0.71 -18.70
C ARG A 241 -12.72 1.18 -19.78
N ASP A 242 -13.97 1.46 -19.41
CA ASP A 242 -14.99 1.92 -20.36
C ASP A 242 -14.66 3.27 -21.01
N VAL A 243 -13.89 4.13 -20.35
CA VAL A 243 -13.44 5.42 -20.89
C VAL A 243 -12.26 5.25 -21.84
N LEU A 244 -11.35 4.30 -21.56
CA LEU A 244 -10.14 4.05 -22.37
C LEU A 244 -10.40 3.13 -23.57
N ASP A 245 -11.43 2.28 -23.50
CA ASP A 245 -11.85 1.39 -24.59
C ASP A 245 -12.76 2.12 -25.63
N ARG A 246 -12.98 3.43 -25.48
CA ARG A 246 -13.70 4.31 -26.43
C ARG A 246 -12.75 5.07 -27.34
#